data_AF-A0A847D2L4-F1
#
_entry.id   AF-A0A847D2L4-F1
#
_cell.length_a   1.000
_cell.length_b   1.000
_cell.length_c   1.000
_cell.angle_alpha   90.00
_cell.angle_beta   90.00
_cell.angle_gamma   90.00
#
_symmetry.space_group_name_H-M   'P 1'
#
loop_
_entity.id
_entity.type
_entity.pdbx_description
1 polymer ?
#
loop_
_entity_poly.entity_id
_entity_poly.type
_entity_poly.pdbx_seq_one_letter_code
_entity_poly.pdbx_strand_id
1 'polypeptide(L)'
;MKYSLTWDLDSFFEGGSSSPDLQDKIKSIQDGLKDFESAANNWNPERDKPEYSDLKDLLHYEEQYTKALMQCNSFITGIQSADVSDLNASAIHARIIQLYSKLTIIQTTLKKKITAIEENDWTLLVKMPAFSVLAFALSEWRQQGSRLLSDKEEALLANLRVDGFNGWSAHYDTLVSFIKIPFEEADGTLNELSAGQAMNRMYADPDPSVRRKIFVEWEKAWGYLAPAFADTLNHLQGFRLADFEAHQDEDFLVEPLRFNRIKRETLDTMWQAISANKQPFLSFLDRKAALMGKDRLAWYDVDAPVSLGSFQSKTFSFDEAVDYIIEHFASFGPKLADFSLDAVKNRWVEAENRSGKRPGGYCEDYPESKESRIFMTFTGSASDMSTLAHELG
;
A
#
# COMPACT_ATOMS: atom_id res chain seq x y z
N MET A 1 2.33 31.63 8.89
CA MET A 1 2.26 30.18 8.73
C MET A 1 3.00 29.58 9.91
N LYS A 2 2.30 28.84 10.76
CA LYS A 2 2.78 28.25 12.02
C LYS A 2 3.51 26.94 11.77
N TYR A 3 3.08 26.17 10.77
CA TYR A 3 3.65 24.88 10.39
C TYR A 3 4.16 24.87 8.94
N SER A 4 5.15 24.04 8.64
CA SER A 4 5.65 23.88 7.27
C SER A 4 4.63 23.12 6.42
N LEU A 5 4.50 23.50 5.15
CA LEU A 5 3.72 22.75 4.15
C LEU A 5 4.53 21.65 3.46
N THR A 6 5.85 21.65 3.61
CA THR A 6 6.74 20.65 3.03
C THR A 6 7.48 19.89 4.12
N TRP A 7 7.70 18.60 3.87
CA TRP A 7 8.44 17.77 4.80
C TRP A 7 9.95 18.07 4.78
N ASP A 8 10.69 17.44 5.68
CA ASP A 8 12.15 17.37 5.64
C ASP A 8 12.59 15.92 5.40
N LEU A 9 13.05 15.62 4.19
CA LEU A 9 13.67 14.34 3.84
C LEU A 9 15.20 14.40 3.90
N ASP A 10 15.81 15.59 3.83
CA ASP A 10 17.27 15.75 3.87
C ASP A 10 17.83 15.31 5.24
N SER A 11 17.00 15.33 6.29
CA SER A 11 17.28 14.69 7.58
C SER A 11 17.67 13.19 7.49
N PHE A 12 17.30 12.48 6.42
CA PHE A 12 17.69 11.09 6.19
C PHE A 12 18.87 10.96 5.22
N PHE A 13 18.76 11.58 4.05
CA PHE A 13 19.79 11.57 3.01
C PHE A 13 19.77 12.92 2.28
N GLU A 14 20.76 13.77 2.55
CA GLU A 14 20.82 15.11 1.96
C GLU A 14 21.03 15.04 0.45
N GLY A 15 20.27 15.83 -0.32
CA GLY A 15 20.42 15.95 -1.77
C GLY A 15 19.46 15.07 -2.59
N GLY A 16 18.40 14.56 -1.97
CA GLY A 16 17.33 13.85 -2.66
C GLY A 16 17.80 12.62 -3.42
N SER A 17 17.30 12.41 -4.64
CA SER A 17 17.69 11.27 -5.48
C SER A 17 19.18 11.28 -5.86
N SER A 18 19.85 12.43 -5.78
CA SER A 18 21.29 12.57 -6.07
C SER A 18 22.19 12.44 -4.83
N SER A 19 21.61 12.13 -3.67
CA SER A 19 22.35 12.02 -2.41
C SER A 19 23.50 11.01 -2.49
N PRO A 20 24.76 11.41 -2.23
CA PRO A 20 25.88 10.50 -2.14
C PRO A 20 25.71 9.45 -1.04
N ASP A 21 25.17 9.86 0.12
CA ASP A 21 24.94 8.98 1.28
C ASP A 21 23.91 7.89 0.96
N LEU A 22 22.86 8.21 0.19
CA LEU A 22 21.92 7.21 -0.30
C LEU A 22 22.62 6.19 -1.22
N GLN A 23 23.47 6.66 -2.14
CA GLN A 23 24.18 5.76 -3.06
C GLN A 23 25.15 4.83 -2.32
N ASP A 24 25.87 5.37 -1.34
CA ASP A 24 26.79 4.60 -0.49
C ASP A 24 26.02 3.59 0.37
N LYS A 25 24.86 3.98 0.92
CA LYS A 25 23.98 3.07 1.65
C LYS A 25 23.47 1.93 0.77
N ILE A 26 22.96 2.22 -0.43
CA ILE A 26 22.50 1.20 -1.38
C ILE A 26 23.63 0.24 -1.75
N LYS A 27 24.85 0.76 -1.97
CA LYS A 27 26.02 -0.06 -2.24
C LYS A 27 26.39 -0.96 -1.06
N SER A 28 26.37 -0.42 0.16
CA SER A 28 26.62 -1.18 1.38
C SER A 28 25.60 -2.32 1.56
N ILE A 29 24.31 -2.05 1.30
CA ILE A 29 23.28 -3.09 1.29
C ILE A 29 23.59 -4.15 0.23
N GLN A 30 23.92 -3.74 -0.99
CA GLN A 30 24.22 -4.67 -2.08
C GLN A 30 25.39 -5.61 -1.76
N ASP A 31 26.45 -5.11 -1.15
CA ASP A 31 27.60 -5.92 -0.76
C ASP A 31 27.27 -6.80 0.45
N GLY A 32 26.60 -6.24 1.47
CA GLY A 32 26.17 -6.97 2.64
C GLY A 32 25.19 -8.12 2.35
N LEU A 33 24.31 -7.96 1.37
CA LEU A 33 23.41 -9.03 0.93
C LEU A 33 24.16 -10.23 0.33
N LYS A 34 25.36 -10.05 -0.25
CA LYS A 34 26.18 -11.17 -0.74
C LYS A 34 26.72 -12.00 0.42
N ASP A 35 27.17 -11.32 1.47
CA ASP A 35 27.66 -11.98 2.68
C ASP A 35 26.52 -12.68 3.41
N PHE A 36 25.36 -12.03 3.52
CA PHE A 36 24.16 -12.63 4.10
C PHE A 36 23.69 -13.86 3.30
N GLU A 37 23.67 -13.78 1.96
CA GLU A 37 23.34 -14.92 1.10
C GLU A 37 24.30 -16.09 1.31
N SER A 38 25.61 -15.82 1.34
CA SER A 38 26.63 -16.84 1.62
C SER A 38 26.42 -17.49 2.99
N ALA A 39 26.20 -16.70 4.03
CA ALA A 39 25.94 -17.20 5.38
C ALA A 39 24.66 -18.04 5.44
N ALA A 40 23.56 -17.56 4.85
CA ALA A 40 22.29 -18.26 4.81
C ALA A 40 22.39 -19.58 4.03
N ASN A 41 23.14 -19.61 2.92
CA ASN A 41 23.37 -20.82 2.12
C ASN A 41 24.23 -21.85 2.85
N ASN A 42 25.21 -21.42 3.63
CA ASN A 42 26.11 -22.31 4.37
C ASN A 42 25.56 -22.77 5.74
N TRP A 43 24.60 -22.04 6.30
CA TRP A 43 24.00 -22.38 7.60
C TRP A 43 23.37 -23.76 7.62
N ASN A 44 23.64 -24.53 8.67
CA ASN A 44 23.09 -25.86 8.86
C ASN A 44 22.53 -25.97 10.29
N PRO A 45 21.20 -26.09 10.46
CA PRO A 45 20.60 -26.11 11.79
C PRO A 45 21.07 -27.28 12.67
N GLU A 46 21.49 -28.41 12.09
CA GLU A 46 22.02 -29.53 12.86
C GLU A 46 23.40 -29.24 13.47
N ARG A 47 24.20 -28.42 12.79
CA ARG A 47 25.55 -28.04 13.26
C ARG A 47 25.52 -26.85 14.21
N ASP A 48 24.47 -26.05 14.14
CA ASP A 48 24.28 -24.84 14.95
C ASP A 48 23.63 -25.16 16.32
N LYS A 49 23.22 -26.41 16.55
CA LYS A 49 22.74 -26.89 17.86
C LYS A 49 23.85 -26.92 18.91
N PRO A 50 23.49 -26.78 20.21
CA PRO A 50 22.17 -26.42 20.72
C PRO A 50 21.91 -24.90 20.83
N GLU A 51 22.93 -24.04 20.65
CA GLU A 51 22.83 -22.61 20.93
C GLU A 51 22.21 -21.77 19.80
N TYR A 52 22.25 -22.26 18.57
CA TYR A 52 21.80 -21.57 17.36
C TYR A 52 22.44 -20.18 17.17
N SER A 53 23.74 -20.07 17.42
CA SER A 53 24.46 -18.79 17.33
C SER A 53 24.47 -18.24 15.90
N ASP A 54 24.62 -19.11 14.90
CA ASP A 54 24.66 -18.68 13.51
C ASP A 54 23.27 -18.18 13.06
N LEU A 55 22.19 -18.86 13.48
CA LEU A 55 20.83 -18.39 13.24
C LEU A 55 20.60 -17.01 13.86
N LYS A 56 21.09 -16.76 15.07
CA LYS A 56 20.97 -15.44 15.71
C LYS A 56 21.62 -14.35 14.85
N ASP A 57 22.82 -14.61 14.32
CA ASP A 57 23.53 -13.65 13.46
C ASP A 57 22.79 -13.46 12.12
N LEU A 58 22.23 -14.52 11.55
CA LEU A 58 21.38 -14.46 10.35
C LEU A 58 20.11 -13.60 10.56
N LEU A 59 19.50 -13.67 11.74
CA LEU A 59 18.35 -12.84 12.09
C LEU A 59 18.74 -11.37 12.30
N HIS A 60 19.98 -11.08 12.72
CA HIS A 60 20.48 -9.71 12.75
C HIS A 60 20.71 -9.16 11.34
N TYR A 61 21.25 -9.98 10.43
CA TYR A 61 21.35 -9.60 9.01
C TYR A 61 19.99 -9.35 8.39
N GLU A 62 19.01 -10.21 8.65
CA GLU A 62 17.63 -10.02 8.24
C GLU A 62 17.13 -8.65 8.69
N GLU A 63 17.19 -8.37 10.00
CA GLU A 63 16.62 -7.16 10.58
C GLU A 63 17.31 -5.92 9.99
N GLN A 64 18.65 -5.96 9.91
CA GLN A 64 19.47 -4.88 9.39
C GLN A 64 19.12 -4.55 7.95
N TYR A 65 19.10 -5.55 7.06
CA TYR A 65 18.90 -5.30 5.63
C TYR A 65 17.45 -5.05 5.27
N THR A 66 16.48 -5.63 6.00
CA THR A 66 15.06 -5.28 5.86
C THR A 66 14.84 -3.82 6.22
N LYS A 67 15.36 -3.35 7.37
CA LYS A 67 15.24 -1.94 7.78
C LYS A 67 15.96 -0.99 6.83
N ALA A 68 17.18 -1.33 6.42
CA ALA A 68 17.96 -0.49 5.51
C ALA A 68 17.31 -0.35 4.12
N LEU A 69 16.80 -1.44 3.56
CA LEU A 69 16.07 -1.39 2.28
C LEU A 69 14.78 -0.58 2.41
N MET A 70 14.03 -0.76 3.49
CA MET A 70 12.80 -0.01 3.75
C MET A 70 13.09 1.48 3.89
N GLN A 71 14.10 1.86 4.68
CA GLN A 71 14.56 3.25 4.82
C GLN A 71 14.87 3.89 3.45
N CYS A 72 15.67 3.22 2.61
CA CYS A 72 16.01 3.72 1.28
C CYS A 72 14.80 3.78 0.35
N ASN A 73 13.93 2.76 0.38
CA ASN A 73 12.72 2.72 -0.44
C ASN A 73 11.76 3.84 -0.07
N SER A 74 11.53 4.06 1.22
CA SER A 74 10.63 5.11 1.70
C SER A 74 11.16 6.50 1.42
N PHE A 75 12.47 6.70 1.54
CA PHE A 75 13.09 7.95 1.13
C PHE A 75 12.87 8.24 -0.35
N ILE A 76 13.18 7.29 -1.23
CA ILE A 76 13.08 7.54 -2.68
C ILE A 76 11.62 7.61 -3.16
N THR A 77 10.70 6.87 -2.52
CA THR A 77 9.25 7.00 -2.76
C THR A 77 8.77 8.40 -2.40
N GLY A 78 9.26 8.95 -1.29
CA GLY A 78 9.00 10.32 -0.87
C GLY A 78 9.47 11.32 -1.93
N ILE A 79 10.75 11.24 -2.35
CA ILE A 79 11.31 12.11 -3.40
C ILE A 79 10.49 12.05 -4.69
N GLN A 80 10.19 10.85 -5.20
CA GLN A 80 9.41 10.68 -6.42
C GLN A 80 7.96 11.16 -6.26
N SER A 81 7.36 11.01 -5.07
CA SER A 81 6.00 11.48 -4.82
C SER A 81 5.93 13.00 -4.73
N ALA A 82 6.94 13.63 -4.15
CA ALA A 82 7.09 15.07 -4.12
C ALA A 82 7.35 15.64 -5.52
N ASP A 83 8.10 14.94 -6.38
CA ASP A 83 8.31 15.33 -7.77
C ASP A 83 8.29 14.11 -8.71
N VAL A 84 7.18 13.92 -9.42
CA VAL A 84 6.99 12.81 -10.37
C VAL A 84 7.86 12.95 -11.63
N SER A 85 8.49 14.10 -11.83
CA SER A 85 9.39 14.34 -12.96
C SER A 85 10.84 13.93 -12.70
N ASP A 86 11.20 13.57 -11.46
CA ASP A 86 12.53 13.07 -11.12
C ASP A 86 12.77 11.66 -11.68
N LEU A 87 13.37 11.57 -12.87
CA LEU A 87 13.70 10.30 -13.51
C LEU A 87 14.83 9.52 -12.81
N ASN A 88 15.67 10.20 -12.03
CA ASN A 88 16.75 9.55 -11.30
C ASN A 88 16.18 8.78 -10.10
N ALA A 89 15.13 9.30 -9.45
CA ALA A 89 14.40 8.58 -8.42
C ALA A 89 13.81 7.24 -8.94
N SER A 90 13.23 7.24 -10.14
CA SER A 90 12.74 6.02 -10.80
C SER A 90 13.84 4.97 -11.03
N ALA A 91 15.04 5.39 -11.46
CA ALA A 91 16.18 4.48 -11.65
C ALA A 91 16.68 3.86 -10.32
N ILE A 92 16.67 4.64 -9.25
CA ILE A 92 17.04 4.17 -7.90
C ILE A 92 16.00 3.18 -7.37
N HIS A 93 14.71 3.46 -7.55
CA HIS A 93 13.63 2.52 -7.23
C HIS A 93 13.84 1.15 -7.86
N ALA A 94 14.15 1.11 -9.17
CA ALA A 94 14.41 -0.15 -9.86
C ALA A 94 15.58 -0.93 -9.25
N ARG A 95 16.65 -0.24 -8.83
CA ARG A 95 17.79 -0.86 -8.13
C ARG A 95 17.40 -1.41 -6.77
N ILE A 96 16.62 -0.67 -5.98
CA ILE A 96 16.14 -1.11 -4.66
C ILE A 96 15.23 -2.34 -4.79
N ILE A 97 14.33 -2.36 -5.79
CA ILE A 97 13.46 -3.52 -6.08
C ILE A 97 14.30 -4.77 -6.38
N GLN A 98 15.39 -4.66 -7.14
CA GLN A 98 16.30 -5.78 -7.38
C GLN A 98 16.95 -6.30 -6.10
N LEU A 99 17.28 -5.42 -5.15
CA LEU A 99 17.84 -5.81 -3.86
C LEU A 99 16.79 -6.49 -2.96
N TYR A 100 15.53 -6.02 -2.96
CA TYR A 100 14.42 -6.72 -2.30
C TYR A 100 14.21 -8.13 -2.84
N SER A 101 14.29 -8.32 -4.16
CA SER A 101 14.22 -9.67 -4.75
C SER A 101 15.33 -10.58 -4.24
N LYS A 102 16.57 -10.07 -4.11
CA LYS A 102 17.68 -10.83 -3.52
C LYS A 102 17.42 -11.19 -2.05
N LEU A 103 17.01 -10.22 -1.24
CA LEU A 103 16.65 -10.46 0.16
C LEU A 103 15.54 -11.50 0.29
N THR A 104 14.52 -11.46 -0.57
CA THR A 104 13.41 -12.43 -0.60
C THR A 104 13.91 -13.85 -0.88
N ILE A 105 14.89 -14.02 -1.78
CA ILE A 105 15.52 -15.33 -2.06
C ILE A 105 16.24 -15.84 -0.81
N ILE A 106 17.02 -14.99 -0.14
CA ILE A 106 17.73 -15.35 1.10
C ILE A 106 16.73 -15.77 2.19
N GLN A 107 15.67 -14.99 2.41
CA GLN A 107 14.60 -15.31 3.34
C GLN A 107 13.92 -16.64 3.01
N THR A 108 13.70 -16.94 1.72
CA THR A 108 13.13 -18.22 1.27
C THR A 108 14.04 -19.39 1.63
N THR A 109 15.36 -19.25 1.40
CA THR A 109 16.36 -20.25 1.83
C THR A 109 16.31 -20.48 3.35
N LEU A 110 16.24 -19.41 4.14
CA LEU A 110 16.16 -19.51 5.60
C LEU A 110 14.86 -20.20 6.05
N LYS A 111 13.71 -19.83 5.47
CA LYS A 111 12.40 -20.45 5.77
C LYS A 111 12.43 -21.95 5.52
N LYS A 112 13.01 -22.41 4.40
CA LYS A 112 13.16 -23.84 4.09
C LYS A 112 14.01 -24.57 5.14
N LYS A 113 15.14 -23.99 5.54
CA LYS A 113 16.02 -24.57 6.55
C LYS A 113 15.41 -24.59 7.96
N ILE A 114 14.69 -23.53 8.33
CA ILE A 114 13.93 -23.46 9.58
C ILE A 114 12.81 -24.51 9.59
N THR A 115 12.15 -24.71 8.46
CA THR A 115 11.10 -25.73 8.30
C THR A 115 11.65 -27.14 8.48
N ALA A 116 12.86 -27.40 8.03
CA ALA A 116 13.53 -28.69 8.19
C ALA A 116 14.01 -28.99 9.62
N ILE A 117 13.91 -28.04 10.56
CA ILE A 117 14.23 -28.31 11.97
C ILE A 117 13.21 -29.29 12.55
N GLU A 118 13.71 -30.38 13.14
CA GLU A 118 12.91 -31.39 13.82
C GLU A 118 12.07 -30.80 14.96
N GLU A 119 10.87 -31.35 15.18
CA GLU A 119 9.87 -30.74 16.08
C GLU A 119 10.35 -30.57 17.53
N ASN A 120 11.14 -31.53 18.02
CA ASN A 120 11.72 -31.46 19.36
C ASN A 120 12.71 -30.30 19.49
N ASP A 121 13.59 -30.13 18.50
CA ASP A 121 14.60 -29.08 18.50
C ASP A 121 13.95 -27.71 18.28
N TRP A 122 12.94 -27.64 17.41
CA TRP A 122 12.13 -26.45 17.22
C TRP A 122 11.49 -25.99 18.54
N THR A 123 10.86 -26.91 19.26
CA THR A 123 10.19 -26.63 20.54
C THR A 123 11.16 -26.08 21.58
N LEU A 124 12.42 -26.52 21.55
CA LEU A 124 13.49 -25.99 22.41
C LEU A 124 13.95 -24.61 21.93
N LEU A 125 14.25 -24.47 20.64
CA LEU A 125 14.74 -23.24 20.01
C LEU A 125 13.84 -22.05 20.33
N VAL A 126 12.54 -22.15 20.05
CA VAL A 126 11.61 -21.01 20.23
C VAL A 126 11.38 -20.62 21.69
N LYS A 127 11.83 -21.44 22.64
CA LYS A 127 11.78 -21.13 24.09
C LYS A 127 13.07 -20.53 24.62
N MET A 128 14.16 -20.56 23.85
CA MET A 128 15.42 -19.96 24.28
C MET A 128 15.26 -18.44 24.41
N PRO A 129 15.92 -17.80 25.40
CA PRO A 129 15.79 -16.36 25.61
C PRO A 129 16.04 -15.52 24.35
N ALA A 130 17.01 -15.91 23.51
CA ALA A 130 17.35 -15.22 22.27
C ALA A 130 16.25 -15.27 21.18
N PHE A 131 15.36 -16.29 21.20
CA PHE A 131 14.34 -16.50 20.17
C PHE A 131 12.91 -16.37 20.69
N SER A 132 12.70 -16.40 22.01
CA SER A 132 11.36 -16.35 22.62
C SER A 132 10.54 -15.13 22.20
N VAL A 133 11.17 -13.97 22.04
CA VAL A 133 10.53 -12.74 21.55
C VAL A 133 10.22 -12.78 20.05
N LEU A 134 10.91 -13.65 19.30
CA LEU A 134 10.74 -13.85 17.86
C LEU A 134 9.92 -15.11 17.54
N ALA A 135 9.53 -15.89 18.55
CA ALA A 135 8.93 -17.22 18.39
C ALA A 135 7.72 -17.19 17.45
N PHE A 136 6.89 -16.16 17.56
CA PHE A 136 5.75 -15.95 16.68
C PHE A 136 6.17 -15.74 15.22
N ALA A 137 7.07 -14.77 14.94
CA ALA A 137 7.54 -14.48 13.59
C ALA A 137 8.27 -15.68 12.95
N LEU A 138 9.08 -16.39 13.74
CA LEU A 138 9.76 -17.61 13.29
C LEU A 138 8.77 -18.75 13.01
N SER A 139 7.70 -18.87 13.81
CA SER A 139 6.63 -19.85 13.54
C SER A 139 5.89 -19.56 12.24
N GLU A 140 5.63 -18.28 11.94
CA GLU A 140 5.06 -17.85 10.67
C GLU A 140 6.00 -18.21 9.50
N TRP A 141 7.31 -18.01 9.67
CA TRP A 141 8.32 -18.40 8.68
C TRP A 141 8.36 -19.92 8.47
N ARG A 142 8.27 -20.70 9.55
CA ARG A 142 8.21 -22.17 9.49
C ARG A 142 6.95 -22.65 8.76
N GLN A 143 5.80 -22.04 9.03
CA GLN A 143 4.54 -22.35 8.35
C GLN A 143 4.55 -21.93 6.87
N GLN A 144 5.17 -20.80 6.54
CA GLN A 144 5.36 -20.39 5.15
C GLN A 144 6.26 -21.37 4.41
N GLY A 145 7.38 -21.75 5.03
CA GLY A 145 8.31 -22.71 4.45
C GLY A 145 7.71 -24.10 4.25
N SER A 146 6.82 -24.56 5.13
CA SER A 146 6.13 -25.85 4.98
C SER A 146 5.12 -25.90 3.83
N ARG A 147 4.75 -24.74 3.27
CA ARG A 147 3.86 -24.65 2.11
C ARG A 147 4.63 -24.59 0.79
N LEU A 148 5.94 -24.32 0.82
CA LEU A 148 6.72 -24.22 -0.41
C LEU A 148 6.82 -25.57 -1.10
N LEU A 149 6.79 -25.54 -2.43
CA LEU A 149 7.10 -26.67 -3.30
C LEU A 149 8.61 -26.98 -3.27
N SER A 150 9.03 -27.95 -4.09
CA SER A 150 10.46 -28.18 -4.27
C SER A 150 11.16 -26.94 -4.84
N ASP A 151 12.47 -26.82 -4.61
CA ASP A 151 13.28 -25.70 -5.13
C ASP A 151 13.11 -25.50 -6.65
N LYS A 152 12.98 -26.60 -7.40
CA LYS A 152 12.81 -26.56 -8.85
C LYS A 152 11.42 -26.06 -9.25
N GLU A 153 10.38 -26.48 -8.55
CA GLU A 153 9.00 -26.07 -8.81
C GLU A 153 8.79 -24.61 -8.45
N GLU A 154 9.27 -24.16 -7.29
CA GLU A 154 9.23 -22.76 -6.88
C GLU A 154 9.98 -21.84 -7.84
N ALA A 155 11.19 -22.26 -8.27
CA ALA A 155 11.96 -21.48 -9.24
C ALA A 155 11.25 -21.40 -10.60
N LEU A 156 10.62 -22.50 -11.05
CA LEU A 156 9.85 -22.51 -12.28
C LEU A 156 8.62 -21.60 -12.17
N LEU A 157 7.85 -21.73 -11.08
CA LEU A 157 6.66 -20.92 -10.83
C LEU A 157 7.00 -19.43 -10.74
N ALA A 158 8.09 -19.08 -10.04
CA ALA A 158 8.57 -17.71 -9.96
C ALA A 158 8.91 -17.12 -11.34
N ASN A 159 9.56 -17.90 -12.21
CA ASN A 159 9.84 -17.48 -13.59
C ASN A 159 8.55 -17.30 -14.40
N LEU A 160 7.61 -18.25 -14.30
CA LEU A 160 6.32 -18.18 -14.99
C LEU A 160 5.44 -17.03 -14.48
N ARG A 161 5.61 -16.60 -13.23
CA ARG A 161 4.87 -15.48 -12.64
C ARG A 161 5.16 -14.15 -13.33
N VAL A 162 6.35 -13.98 -13.93
CA VAL A 162 6.74 -12.77 -14.64
C VAL A 162 5.80 -12.49 -15.81
N ASP A 163 5.67 -13.44 -16.75
CA ASP A 163 4.79 -13.30 -17.92
C ASP A 163 3.36 -13.79 -17.66
N GLY A 164 3.14 -14.50 -16.56
CA GLY A 164 1.83 -14.91 -16.07
C GLY A 164 1.20 -13.81 -15.21
N PHE A 165 1.17 -13.99 -13.89
CA PHE A 165 0.46 -13.10 -12.97
C PHE A 165 0.85 -11.62 -13.12
N ASN A 166 2.15 -11.31 -13.12
CA ASN A 166 2.62 -9.92 -13.17
C ASN A 166 2.36 -9.30 -14.55
N GLY A 167 2.64 -10.04 -15.63
CA GLY A 167 2.40 -9.62 -17.01
C GLY A 167 0.93 -9.30 -17.28
N TRP A 168 0.01 -10.18 -16.86
CA TRP A 168 -1.43 -9.94 -17.03
C TRP A 168 -1.96 -8.83 -16.13
N SER A 169 -1.41 -8.64 -14.92
CA SER A 169 -1.72 -7.46 -14.10
C SER A 169 -1.29 -6.17 -14.78
N ALA A 170 -0.07 -6.11 -15.33
CA ALA A 170 0.39 -4.96 -16.09
C ALA A 170 -0.43 -4.74 -17.39
N HIS A 171 -0.91 -5.81 -18.00
CA HIS A 171 -1.81 -5.73 -19.15
C HIS A 171 -3.14 -5.07 -18.79
N TYR A 172 -3.73 -5.40 -17.63
CA TYR A 172 -4.93 -4.74 -17.12
C TYR A 172 -4.73 -3.23 -17.02
N ASP A 173 -3.62 -2.79 -16.39
CA ASP A 173 -3.29 -1.36 -16.27
C ASP A 173 -3.08 -0.69 -17.63
N THR A 174 -2.48 -1.41 -18.58
CA THR A 174 -2.33 -0.96 -19.97
C THR A 174 -3.69 -0.72 -20.62
N LEU A 175 -4.65 -1.64 -20.47
CA LEU A 175 -6.01 -1.47 -20.99
C LEU A 175 -6.71 -0.26 -20.35
N VAL A 176 -6.57 -0.08 -19.02
CA VAL A 176 -7.10 1.12 -18.33
C VAL A 176 -6.49 2.39 -18.90
N SER A 177 -5.20 2.40 -19.26
CA SER A 177 -4.54 3.59 -19.85
C SER A 177 -5.13 4.03 -21.20
N PHE A 178 -5.77 3.11 -21.93
CA PHE A 178 -6.46 3.39 -23.20
C PHE A 178 -7.88 3.94 -23.01
N ILE A 179 -8.43 3.92 -21.80
CA ILE A 179 -9.76 4.50 -21.53
C ILE A 179 -9.69 6.02 -21.71
N LYS A 180 -10.45 6.52 -22.68
CA LYS A 180 -10.68 7.94 -22.94
C LYS A 180 -12.17 8.21 -22.90
N ILE A 181 -12.56 9.17 -22.08
CA ILE A 181 -13.97 9.54 -21.86
C ILE A 181 -14.15 10.96 -22.39
N PRO A 182 -14.78 11.12 -23.58
CA PRO A 182 -15.01 12.44 -24.14
C PRO A 182 -15.97 13.23 -23.27
N PHE A 183 -15.64 14.50 -23.04
CA PHE A 183 -16.48 15.43 -22.31
C PHE A 183 -16.36 16.84 -22.89
N GLU A 184 -17.50 17.47 -23.19
CA GLU A 184 -17.58 18.85 -23.65
C GLU A 184 -17.84 19.76 -22.45
N GLU A 185 -16.93 20.71 -22.22
CA GLU A 185 -17.05 21.74 -21.20
C GLU A 185 -18.17 22.74 -21.53
N ALA A 186 -18.57 23.54 -20.53
CA ALA A 186 -19.58 24.56 -20.72
C ALA A 186 -19.18 25.66 -21.75
N ASP A 187 -17.88 25.84 -21.98
CA ASP A 187 -17.34 26.77 -22.98
C ASP A 187 -17.21 26.16 -24.39
N GLY A 188 -17.64 24.91 -24.58
CA GLY A 188 -17.55 24.17 -25.84
C GLY A 188 -16.21 23.47 -26.08
N THR A 189 -15.27 23.55 -25.14
CA THR A 189 -13.99 22.84 -25.24
C THR A 189 -14.21 21.34 -25.10
N LEU A 190 -13.68 20.56 -26.05
CA LEU A 190 -13.68 19.10 -25.99
C LEU A 190 -12.45 18.59 -25.27
N ASN A 191 -12.67 17.84 -24.20
CA ASN A 191 -11.64 17.18 -23.40
C ASN A 191 -11.80 15.67 -23.47
N GLU A 192 -10.68 14.94 -23.45
CA GLU A 192 -10.67 13.49 -23.23
C GLU A 192 -10.19 13.21 -21.81
N LEU A 193 -11.13 12.89 -20.93
CA LEU A 193 -10.82 12.55 -19.54
C LEU A 193 -10.25 11.12 -19.49
N SER A 194 -9.19 10.93 -18.70
CA SER A 194 -8.79 9.58 -18.26
C SER A 194 -9.84 8.96 -17.34
N ALA A 195 -9.78 7.65 -17.12
CA ALA A 195 -10.64 6.96 -16.14
C ALA A 195 -10.61 7.64 -14.75
N GLY A 196 -9.43 8.00 -14.23
CA GLY A 196 -9.35 8.67 -12.93
C GLY A 196 -10.01 10.05 -12.92
N GLN A 197 -9.74 10.89 -13.94
CA GLN A 197 -10.30 12.23 -14.04
C GLN A 197 -11.83 12.21 -14.19
N ALA A 198 -12.35 11.30 -15.01
CA ALA A 198 -13.77 11.14 -15.21
C ALA A 198 -14.46 10.66 -13.93
N MET A 199 -13.89 9.69 -13.20
CA MET A 199 -14.44 9.21 -11.92
C MET A 199 -14.50 10.33 -10.88
N ASN A 200 -13.39 11.05 -10.68
CA ASN A 200 -13.32 12.14 -9.71
C ASN A 200 -14.35 13.23 -10.01
N ARG A 201 -14.45 13.66 -11.28
CA ARG A 201 -15.44 14.67 -11.68
C ARG A 201 -16.86 14.14 -11.57
N MET A 202 -17.10 12.90 -12.00
CA MET A 202 -18.40 12.26 -11.89
C MET A 202 -18.88 12.12 -10.45
N TYR A 203 -17.98 11.94 -9.47
CA TYR A 203 -18.36 11.79 -8.07
C TYR A 203 -18.46 13.11 -7.32
N ALA A 204 -17.69 14.13 -7.72
CA ALA A 204 -17.62 15.39 -6.97
C ALA A 204 -18.44 16.55 -7.58
N ASP A 205 -18.78 16.50 -8.87
CA ASP A 205 -19.40 17.66 -9.55
C ASP A 205 -20.81 17.93 -8.99
N PRO A 206 -21.11 19.17 -8.55
CA PRO A 206 -22.40 19.51 -7.99
C PRO A 206 -23.53 19.43 -9.03
N ASP A 207 -23.26 19.62 -10.32
CA ASP A 207 -24.26 19.59 -11.38
C ASP A 207 -24.60 18.14 -11.80
N PRO A 208 -25.83 17.66 -11.57
CA PRO A 208 -26.27 16.33 -12.02
C PRO A 208 -26.17 16.13 -13.53
N SER A 209 -26.24 17.20 -14.32
CA SER A 209 -26.13 17.14 -15.78
C SER A 209 -24.72 16.75 -16.22
N VAL A 210 -23.70 17.28 -15.56
CA VAL A 210 -22.29 16.95 -15.82
C VAL A 210 -22.03 15.50 -15.46
N ARG A 211 -22.42 15.08 -14.24
CA ARG A 211 -22.24 13.68 -13.79
C ARG A 211 -22.90 12.69 -14.74
N ARG A 212 -24.13 12.97 -15.19
CA ARG A 212 -24.86 12.12 -16.14
C ARG A 212 -24.16 12.01 -17.50
N LYS A 213 -23.68 13.13 -18.06
CA LYS A 213 -22.96 13.14 -19.35
C LYS A 213 -21.70 12.27 -19.26
N ILE A 214 -20.90 12.46 -18.21
CA ILE A 214 -19.69 11.66 -17.98
C ILE A 214 -20.03 10.18 -17.84
N PHE A 215 -21.06 9.83 -17.05
CA PHE A 215 -21.46 8.43 -16.85
C PHE A 215 -21.86 7.72 -18.14
N VAL A 216 -22.55 8.40 -19.06
CA VAL A 216 -22.93 7.80 -20.36
C VAL A 216 -21.69 7.48 -21.20
N GLU A 217 -20.73 8.39 -21.28
CA GLU A 217 -19.50 8.16 -22.05
C GLU A 217 -18.55 7.18 -21.32
N TRP A 218 -18.58 7.15 -19.99
CA TRP A 218 -17.91 6.16 -19.15
C TRP A 218 -18.37 4.74 -19.52
N GLU A 219 -19.68 4.48 -19.47
CA GLU A 219 -20.24 3.16 -19.78
C GLU A 219 -19.90 2.72 -21.21
N LYS A 220 -19.87 3.63 -22.18
CA LYS A 220 -19.45 3.32 -23.55
C LYS A 220 -17.96 2.95 -23.63
N ALA A 221 -17.09 3.74 -23.02
CA ALA A 221 -15.64 3.52 -23.06
C ALA A 221 -15.26 2.19 -22.40
N TRP A 222 -15.79 1.92 -21.20
CA TRP A 222 -15.56 0.67 -20.50
C TRP A 222 -16.25 -0.52 -21.17
N GLY A 223 -17.48 -0.34 -21.65
CA GLY A 223 -18.22 -1.37 -22.39
C GLY A 223 -17.50 -1.81 -23.67
N TYR A 224 -16.84 -0.88 -24.36
CA TYR A 224 -16.05 -1.19 -25.56
C TYR A 224 -14.86 -2.11 -25.27
N LEU A 225 -14.14 -1.90 -24.16
CA LEU A 225 -13.00 -2.74 -23.75
C LEU A 225 -13.38 -3.92 -22.85
N ALA A 226 -14.64 -4.04 -22.44
CA ALA A 226 -15.10 -5.08 -21.52
C ALA A 226 -14.68 -6.51 -21.93
N PRO A 227 -14.72 -6.91 -23.22
CA PRO A 227 -14.22 -8.24 -23.63
C PRO A 227 -12.72 -8.45 -23.36
N ALA A 228 -11.89 -7.44 -23.60
CA ALA A 228 -10.44 -7.52 -23.36
C ALA A 228 -10.12 -7.55 -21.86
N PHE A 229 -10.86 -6.79 -21.05
CA PHE A 229 -10.76 -6.87 -19.59
C PHE A 229 -11.17 -8.25 -19.07
N ALA A 230 -12.28 -8.82 -19.58
CA ALA A 230 -12.71 -10.15 -19.19
C ALA A 230 -11.65 -11.23 -19.52
N ASP A 231 -11.05 -11.15 -20.70
CA ASP A 231 -9.97 -12.04 -21.13
C ASP A 231 -8.74 -11.93 -20.21
N THR A 232 -8.31 -10.70 -19.91
CA THR A 232 -7.21 -10.41 -18.98
C THR A 232 -7.47 -10.99 -17.58
N LEU A 233 -8.67 -10.77 -17.04
CA LEU A 233 -9.07 -11.29 -15.72
C LEU A 233 -9.15 -12.83 -15.71
N ASN A 234 -9.58 -13.45 -16.81
CA ASN A 234 -9.58 -14.91 -16.94
C ASN A 234 -8.15 -15.48 -16.92
N HIS A 235 -7.19 -14.84 -17.59
CA HIS A 235 -5.80 -15.25 -17.55
C HIS A 235 -5.16 -15.07 -16.17
N LEU A 236 -5.46 -13.98 -15.48
CA LEU A 236 -5.07 -13.79 -14.07
C LEU A 236 -5.62 -14.89 -13.16
N GLN A 237 -6.90 -15.22 -13.31
CA GLN A 237 -7.53 -16.29 -12.54
C GLN A 237 -6.97 -17.67 -12.91
N GLY A 238 -6.72 -17.93 -14.19
CA GLY A 238 -6.13 -19.19 -14.65
C GLY A 238 -4.75 -19.43 -14.06
N PHE A 239 -3.90 -18.40 -14.00
CA PHE A 239 -2.62 -18.49 -13.31
C PHE A 239 -2.79 -18.82 -11.83
N ARG A 240 -3.67 -18.10 -11.12
CA ARG A 240 -3.91 -18.33 -9.68
C ARG A 240 -4.43 -19.74 -9.39
N LEU A 241 -5.33 -20.26 -10.22
CA LEU A 241 -5.87 -21.62 -10.05
C LEU A 241 -4.79 -22.68 -10.24
N ALA A 242 -3.91 -22.53 -11.23
CA ALA A 242 -2.78 -23.44 -11.42
C ALA A 242 -1.77 -23.36 -10.27
N ASP A 243 -1.52 -22.15 -9.74
CA ASP A 243 -0.68 -21.92 -8.56
C ASP A 243 -1.27 -22.62 -7.33
N PHE A 244 -2.57 -22.45 -7.07
CA PHE A 244 -3.28 -23.12 -5.97
C PHE A 244 -3.27 -24.64 -6.12
N GLU A 245 -3.53 -25.16 -7.33
CA GLU A 245 -3.49 -26.60 -7.60
C GLU A 245 -2.10 -27.19 -7.34
N ALA A 246 -1.03 -26.50 -7.76
CA ALA A 246 0.35 -26.92 -7.50
C ALA A 246 0.63 -27.00 -5.98
N HIS A 247 0.10 -26.07 -5.20
CA HIS A 247 0.23 -26.00 -3.75
C HIS A 247 -0.81 -26.85 -2.98
N GLN A 248 -1.67 -27.59 -3.68
CA GLN A 248 -2.77 -28.37 -3.09
C GLN A 248 -3.73 -27.52 -2.25
N ASP A 249 -3.88 -26.25 -2.59
CA ASP A 249 -4.85 -25.35 -1.99
C ASP A 249 -6.22 -25.52 -2.68
N GLU A 250 -7.23 -25.95 -1.94
CA GLU A 250 -8.56 -26.25 -2.48
C GLU A 250 -9.49 -25.02 -2.58
N ASP A 251 -9.08 -23.87 -2.03
CA ASP A 251 -9.93 -22.67 -1.98
C ASP A 251 -9.14 -21.38 -2.23
N PHE A 252 -9.69 -20.51 -3.07
CA PHE A 252 -9.07 -19.23 -3.47
C PHE A 252 -8.87 -18.24 -2.31
N LEU A 253 -9.53 -18.47 -1.18
CA LEU A 253 -9.38 -17.66 0.04
C LEU A 253 -8.26 -18.15 0.95
N VAL A 254 -7.60 -19.30 0.69
CA VAL A 254 -6.55 -19.81 1.58
C VAL A 254 -5.46 -18.76 1.81
N GLU A 255 -4.94 -18.15 0.74
CA GLU A 255 -3.90 -17.12 0.83
C GLU A 255 -4.39 -15.83 1.52
N PRO A 256 -5.51 -15.19 1.09
CA PRO A 256 -6.06 -14.02 1.79
C PRO A 256 -6.37 -14.25 3.28
N LEU A 257 -6.96 -15.40 3.65
CA LEU A 257 -7.29 -15.72 5.04
C LEU A 257 -6.02 -15.88 5.89
N ARG A 258 -5.01 -16.57 5.35
CA ARG A 258 -3.70 -16.75 5.99
C ARG A 258 -3.00 -15.40 6.19
N PHE A 259 -2.91 -14.59 5.14
CA PHE A 259 -2.25 -13.28 5.19
C PHE A 259 -2.88 -12.36 6.24
N ASN A 260 -4.21 -12.38 6.36
CA ASN A 260 -4.95 -11.57 7.33
C ASN A 260 -5.11 -12.25 8.70
N ARG A 261 -4.62 -13.49 8.87
CA ARG A 261 -4.76 -14.30 10.09
C ARG A 261 -6.21 -14.43 10.58
N ILE A 262 -7.14 -14.55 9.66
CA ILE A 262 -8.55 -14.74 9.95
C ILE A 262 -9.01 -16.12 9.51
N LYS A 263 -10.02 -16.64 10.18
CA LYS A 263 -10.71 -17.85 9.73
C LYS A 263 -11.79 -17.47 8.72
N ARG A 264 -12.19 -18.44 7.89
CA ARG A 264 -13.32 -18.27 6.95
C ARG A 264 -14.58 -17.81 7.67
N GLU A 265 -14.87 -18.39 8.84
CA GLU A 265 -16.04 -18.07 9.63
C GLU A 265 -16.06 -16.61 10.06
N THR A 266 -14.90 -16.00 10.31
CA THR A 266 -14.79 -14.58 10.61
C THR A 266 -15.22 -13.72 9.42
N LEU A 267 -14.71 -14.04 8.22
CA LEU A 267 -15.05 -13.33 6.99
C LEU A 267 -16.54 -13.50 6.64
N ASP A 268 -17.06 -14.72 6.74
CA ASP A 268 -18.46 -15.02 6.47
C ASP A 268 -19.39 -14.32 7.45
N THR A 269 -19.02 -14.27 8.74
CA THR A 269 -19.79 -13.56 9.77
C THR A 269 -19.86 -12.06 9.46
N MET A 270 -18.75 -11.45 9.02
CA MET A 270 -18.74 -10.04 8.59
C MET A 270 -19.72 -9.82 7.44
N TRP A 271 -19.68 -10.64 6.39
CA TRP A 271 -20.58 -10.51 5.23
C TRP A 271 -22.05 -10.74 5.59
N GLN A 272 -22.34 -11.70 6.47
CA GLN A 272 -23.69 -11.96 6.97
C GLN A 272 -24.22 -10.77 7.77
N ALA A 273 -23.40 -10.21 8.67
CA ALA A 273 -23.77 -9.04 9.46
C ALA A 273 -24.06 -7.82 8.57
N ILE A 274 -23.21 -7.53 7.58
CA ILE A 274 -23.42 -6.45 6.60
C ILE A 274 -24.73 -6.69 5.83
N SER A 275 -24.92 -7.91 5.31
CA SER A 275 -26.08 -8.25 4.49
C SER A 275 -27.40 -8.16 5.26
N ALA A 276 -27.41 -8.60 6.52
CA ALA A 276 -28.57 -8.54 7.41
C ALA A 276 -28.89 -7.11 7.87
N ASN A 277 -27.87 -6.25 8.01
CA ASN A 277 -28.01 -4.89 8.54
C ASN A 277 -27.86 -3.79 7.47
N LYS A 278 -28.16 -4.08 6.20
CA LYS A 278 -28.07 -3.08 5.11
C LYS A 278 -29.16 -2.00 5.13
N GLN A 279 -30.21 -2.15 5.94
CA GLN A 279 -31.36 -1.24 5.94
C GLN A 279 -31.03 0.22 6.31
N PRO A 280 -30.16 0.53 7.29
CA PRO A 280 -29.74 1.90 7.55
C PRO A 280 -29.02 2.54 6.36
N PHE A 281 -28.22 1.76 5.61
CA PHE A 281 -27.57 2.25 4.39
C PHE A 281 -28.59 2.58 3.30
N LEU A 282 -29.60 1.73 3.09
CA LEU A 282 -30.70 2.03 2.16
C LEU A 282 -31.49 3.27 2.60
N SER A 283 -31.80 3.39 3.89
CA SER A 283 -32.50 4.57 4.44
C SER A 283 -31.70 5.86 4.23
N PHE A 284 -30.36 5.78 4.33
CA PHE A 284 -29.48 6.89 3.99
C PHE A 284 -29.56 7.27 2.50
N LEU A 285 -29.52 6.29 1.59
CA LEU A 285 -29.65 6.54 0.15
C LEU A 285 -31.02 7.13 -0.22
N ASP A 286 -32.10 6.64 0.39
CA ASP A 286 -33.45 7.18 0.20
C ASP A 286 -33.56 8.62 0.68
N ARG A 287 -32.99 8.91 1.86
CA ARG A 287 -32.95 10.29 2.37
C ARG A 287 -32.11 11.18 1.47
N LYS A 288 -30.98 10.70 0.97
CA LYS A 288 -30.13 11.42 0.01
C LYS A 288 -30.89 11.72 -1.28
N ALA A 289 -31.62 10.75 -1.84
CA ALA A 289 -32.48 10.95 -3.00
C ALA A 289 -33.50 12.07 -2.77
N ALA A 290 -34.22 12.01 -1.64
CA ALA A 290 -35.22 13.01 -1.27
C ALA A 290 -34.62 14.41 -1.13
N LEU A 291 -33.44 14.53 -0.51
CA LEU A 291 -32.72 15.80 -0.38
C LEU A 291 -32.24 16.36 -1.72
N MET A 292 -31.95 15.49 -2.69
CA MET A 292 -31.60 15.87 -4.06
C MET A 292 -32.83 16.09 -4.96
N GLY A 293 -34.05 15.97 -4.42
CA GLY A 293 -35.30 16.09 -5.18
C GLY A 293 -35.52 14.95 -6.19
N LYS A 294 -35.00 13.75 -5.90
CA LYS A 294 -35.08 12.56 -6.77
C LYS A 294 -35.88 11.45 -6.10
N ASP A 295 -36.62 10.69 -6.91
CA ASP A 295 -37.31 9.48 -6.46
C ASP A 295 -36.33 8.33 -6.12
N ARG A 296 -35.21 8.27 -6.85
CA ARG A 296 -34.12 7.30 -6.66
C ARG A 296 -32.79 7.88 -7.14
N LEU A 297 -31.69 7.43 -6.54
CA LEU A 297 -30.34 7.77 -6.99
C LEU A 297 -29.98 6.95 -8.23
N ALA A 298 -29.29 7.58 -9.19
CA ALA A 298 -28.50 6.85 -10.18
C ALA A 298 -27.11 6.54 -9.61
N TRP A 299 -26.33 5.67 -10.28
CA TRP A 299 -24.96 5.35 -9.85
C TRP A 299 -24.08 6.60 -9.69
N TYR A 300 -24.18 7.54 -10.62
CA TYR A 300 -23.48 8.83 -10.56
C TYR A 300 -24.05 9.84 -9.55
N ASP A 301 -25.02 9.45 -8.72
CA ASP A 301 -25.53 10.25 -7.60
C ASP A 301 -25.11 9.69 -6.23
N VAL A 302 -24.61 8.45 -6.16
CA VAL A 302 -24.31 7.75 -4.90
C VAL A 302 -23.23 8.48 -4.12
N ASP A 303 -22.17 8.94 -4.79
CA ASP A 303 -21.06 9.67 -4.16
C ASP A 303 -21.21 11.20 -4.23
N ALA A 304 -22.16 11.69 -5.05
CA ALA A 304 -22.35 13.12 -5.27
C ALA A 304 -22.57 13.90 -3.96
N PRO A 305 -21.96 15.08 -3.79
CA PRO A 305 -22.16 15.88 -2.60
C PRO A 305 -23.62 16.33 -2.47
N VAL A 306 -24.12 16.41 -1.24
CA VAL A 306 -25.45 16.96 -0.92
C VAL A 306 -25.28 18.37 -0.37
N SER A 307 -25.52 19.37 -1.22
CA SER A 307 -25.52 20.78 -0.81
C SER A 307 -26.94 21.22 -0.47
N LEU A 308 -27.20 21.63 0.77
CA LEU A 308 -28.52 22.06 1.24
C LEU A 308 -28.58 23.57 1.47
N GLY A 309 -29.59 24.22 0.89
CA GLY A 309 -29.87 25.65 1.12
C GLY A 309 -28.67 26.54 0.82
N SER A 310 -28.31 27.40 1.78
CA SER A 310 -27.17 28.32 1.67
C SER A 310 -25.89 27.77 2.31
N PHE A 311 -25.82 26.46 2.59
CA PHE A 311 -24.62 25.86 3.18
C PHE A 311 -23.41 26.06 2.27
N GLN A 312 -22.34 26.62 2.84
CA GLN A 312 -21.04 26.78 2.20
C GLN A 312 -20.07 25.88 2.93
N SER A 313 -19.35 25.04 2.18
CA SER A 313 -18.30 24.21 2.76
C SER A 313 -17.25 25.09 3.41
N LYS A 314 -16.93 24.80 4.67
CA LYS A 314 -15.86 25.49 5.38
C LYS A 314 -14.52 25.13 4.75
N THR A 315 -13.69 26.14 4.51
CA THR A 315 -12.28 25.97 4.16
C THR A 315 -11.40 26.21 5.38
N PHE A 316 -10.29 25.51 5.44
CA PHE A 316 -9.30 25.61 6.51
C PHE A 316 -7.96 25.99 5.90
N SER A 317 -7.24 26.91 6.53
CA SER A 317 -5.79 26.94 6.37
C SER A 317 -5.16 25.69 6.98
N PHE A 318 -3.95 25.34 6.53
CA PHE A 318 -3.23 24.18 7.09
C PHE A 318 -3.01 24.33 8.60
N ASP A 319 -2.67 25.54 9.06
CA ASP A 319 -2.50 25.83 10.49
C ASP A 319 -3.80 25.59 11.29
N GLU A 320 -4.96 26.03 10.77
CA GLU A 320 -6.26 25.80 11.43
C GLU A 320 -6.64 24.32 11.45
N ALA A 321 -6.34 23.58 10.38
CA ALA A 321 -6.59 22.15 10.32
C ALA A 321 -5.75 21.39 11.34
N VAL A 322 -4.44 21.69 11.44
CA VAL A 322 -3.55 21.09 12.45
C VAL A 322 -4.06 21.42 13.85
N ASP A 323 -4.33 22.69 14.16
CA ASP A 323 -4.77 23.10 15.49
C ASP A 323 -6.10 22.42 15.88
N TYR A 324 -7.04 22.30 14.93
CA TYR A 324 -8.29 21.60 15.13
C TYR A 324 -8.09 20.10 15.42
N ILE A 325 -7.19 19.43 14.67
CA ILE A 325 -6.88 18.02 14.88
C ILE A 325 -6.24 17.80 16.25
N ILE A 326 -5.23 18.59 16.62
CA ILE A 326 -4.54 18.46 17.90
C ILE A 326 -5.49 18.70 19.08
N GLU A 327 -6.38 19.70 18.99
CA GLU A 327 -7.42 19.93 19.99
C GLU A 327 -8.31 18.70 20.19
N HIS A 328 -8.76 18.06 19.11
CA HIS A 328 -9.64 16.90 19.20
C HIS A 328 -8.90 15.61 19.58
N PHE A 329 -7.65 15.44 19.15
CA PHE A 329 -6.79 14.33 19.58
C PHE A 329 -6.50 14.38 21.08
N ALA A 330 -6.38 15.60 21.66
CA ALA A 330 -6.21 15.77 23.09
C ALA A 330 -7.41 15.24 23.91
N SER A 331 -8.60 15.15 23.31
CA SER A 331 -9.76 14.53 23.95
C SER A 331 -9.65 13.00 24.09
N PHE A 332 -8.84 12.35 23.24
CA PHE A 332 -8.52 10.92 23.37
C PHE A 332 -7.36 10.68 24.34
N GLY A 333 -6.37 11.57 24.36
CA GLY A 333 -5.31 11.57 25.34
C GLY A 333 -4.08 12.37 24.90
N PRO A 334 -3.25 12.82 25.86
CA PRO A 334 -2.14 13.73 25.58
C PRO A 334 -1.07 13.10 24.67
N LYS A 335 -0.83 11.78 24.77
CA LYS A 335 0.22 11.11 23.97
C LYS A 335 0.00 11.23 22.46
N LEU A 336 -1.26 11.07 22.00
CA LEU A 336 -1.59 11.17 20.59
C LEU A 336 -1.44 12.63 20.11
N ALA A 337 -2.00 13.57 20.88
CA ALA A 337 -1.89 14.99 20.57
C ALA A 337 -0.44 15.48 20.54
N ASP A 338 0.37 15.10 21.52
CA ASP A 338 1.78 15.48 21.61
C ASP A 338 2.59 14.87 20.46
N PHE A 339 2.39 13.58 20.15
CA PHE A 339 3.06 12.91 19.02
C PHE A 339 2.70 13.57 17.69
N SER A 340 1.41 13.79 17.42
CA SER A 340 0.97 14.43 16.18
C SER A 340 1.46 15.88 16.07
N LEU A 341 1.51 16.62 17.18
CA LEU A 341 2.07 17.97 17.20
C LEU A 341 3.58 17.96 16.91
N ASP A 342 4.32 17.01 17.47
CA ASP A 342 5.75 16.83 17.22
C ASP A 342 6.02 16.44 15.77
N ALA A 343 5.21 15.56 15.17
CA ALA A 343 5.32 15.21 13.75
C ALA A 343 5.20 16.44 12.84
N VAL A 344 4.19 17.29 13.07
CA VAL A 344 4.01 18.51 12.27
C VAL A 344 5.13 19.54 12.53
N LYS A 345 5.56 19.72 13.79
CA LYS A 345 6.66 20.64 14.14
C LYS A 345 8.01 20.22 13.55
N ASN A 346 8.27 18.92 13.51
CA ASN A 346 9.49 18.35 12.92
C ASN A 346 9.40 18.20 11.39
N ARG A 347 8.39 18.81 10.75
CA ARG A 347 8.22 18.82 9.29
C ARG A 347 8.09 17.41 8.72
N TRP A 348 7.24 16.57 9.31
CA TRP A 348 6.99 15.23 8.76
C TRP A 348 5.94 15.22 7.65
N VAL A 349 5.25 16.34 7.41
CA VAL A 349 4.12 16.43 6.48
C VAL A 349 4.48 17.20 5.20
N GLU A 350 4.28 16.56 4.05
CA GLU A 350 4.31 17.15 2.71
C GLU A 350 2.88 17.41 2.24
N ALA A 351 2.36 18.58 2.59
CA ALA A 351 0.97 19.01 2.36
C ALA A 351 0.79 19.98 1.19
N GLU A 352 1.87 20.61 0.71
CA GLU A 352 1.77 21.68 -0.29
C GLU A 352 0.98 21.23 -1.54
N ASN A 353 0.05 22.08 -1.98
CA ASN A 353 -0.68 21.88 -3.22
C ASN A 353 0.07 22.54 -4.38
N ARG A 354 0.85 21.72 -5.11
CA ARG A 354 1.64 22.18 -6.27
C ARG A 354 1.69 21.13 -7.38
N SER A 355 1.92 21.61 -8.60
CA SER A 355 2.15 20.77 -9.77
C SER A 355 3.35 19.83 -9.58
N GLY A 356 3.31 18.68 -10.23
CA GLY A 356 4.38 17.68 -10.19
C GLY A 356 4.33 16.74 -8.98
N LYS A 357 3.36 16.87 -8.07
CA LYS A 357 3.13 15.88 -7.00
C LYS A 357 2.32 14.68 -7.47
N ARG A 358 2.59 13.52 -6.88
CA ARG A 358 1.77 12.32 -7.00
C ARG A 358 0.37 12.57 -6.40
N PRO A 359 -0.73 12.01 -6.96
CA PRO A 359 -2.05 12.08 -6.34
C PRO A 359 -2.17 11.17 -5.10
N GLY A 360 -3.06 11.54 -4.17
CA GLY A 360 -3.40 10.75 -2.98
C GLY A 360 -2.75 11.25 -1.70
N GLY A 361 -2.83 10.42 -0.66
CA GLY A 361 -2.15 10.60 0.62
C GLY A 361 -1.67 9.26 1.17
N TYR A 362 -0.61 9.29 1.98
CA TYR A 362 -0.05 8.11 2.64
C TYR A 362 0.86 8.51 3.81
N CYS A 363 1.17 7.53 4.65
CA CYS A 363 2.22 7.57 5.65
C CYS A 363 3.24 6.45 5.39
N GLU A 364 4.53 6.77 5.47
CA GLU A 364 5.62 5.79 5.34
C GLU A 364 6.59 5.83 6.52
N ASP A 365 7.07 4.66 6.92
CA ASP A 365 7.99 4.48 8.04
C ASP A 365 9.46 4.49 7.60
N TYR A 366 10.31 5.05 8.45
CA TYR A 366 11.75 5.11 8.31
C TYR A 366 12.40 4.36 9.48
N PRO A 367 12.52 3.01 9.40
CA PRO A 367 12.78 2.18 10.57
C PRO A 367 14.20 2.30 11.13
N GLU A 368 15.19 2.75 10.35
CA GLU A 368 16.54 3.03 10.88
C GLU A 368 16.55 4.33 11.70
N SER A 369 15.76 5.32 11.26
CA SER A 369 15.63 6.62 11.94
C SER A 369 14.57 6.62 13.05
N LYS A 370 13.66 5.65 13.04
CA LYS A 370 12.48 5.54 13.93
C LYS A 370 11.53 6.74 13.81
N GLU A 371 11.33 7.20 12.58
CA GLU A 371 10.42 8.29 12.22
C GLU A 371 9.44 7.84 11.13
N SER A 372 8.46 8.69 10.80
CA SER A 372 7.58 8.53 9.65
C SER A 372 7.49 9.82 8.82
N ARG A 373 6.96 9.72 7.60
CA ARG A 373 6.61 10.88 6.77
C ARG A 373 5.20 10.72 6.20
N ILE A 374 4.47 11.83 6.21
CA ILE A 374 3.11 11.94 5.70
C ILE A 374 3.15 12.70 4.39
N PHE A 375 2.58 12.12 3.34
CA PHE A 375 2.39 12.77 2.06
C PHE A 375 0.90 13.03 1.84
N MET A 376 0.55 14.24 1.40
CA MET A 376 -0.81 14.56 0.96
C MET A 376 -0.82 15.80 0.05
N THR A 377 -1.98 16.12 -0.51
CA THR A 377 -2.23 17.43 -1.12
C THR A 377 -3.32 18.13 -0.33
N PHE A 378 -3.00 19.25 0.32
CA PHE A 378 -3.95 20.00 1.14
C PHE A 378 -4.50 21.21 0.36
N THR A 379 -5.79 21.15 0.03
CA THR A 379 -6.53 22.19 -0.69
C THR A 379 -7.40 23.06 0.23
N GLY A 380 -7.45 22.70 1.52
CA GLY A 380 -8.23 23.40 2.55
C GLY A 380 -9.61 22.81 2.80
N SER A 381 -9.95 21.65 2.20
CA SER A 381 -11.26 21.02 2.39
C SER A 381 -11.35 20.30 3.74
N ALA A 382 -12.58 20.06 4.23
CA ALA A 382 -12.80 19.21 5.40
C ALA A 382 -12.36 17.75 5.15
N SER A 383 -12.42 17.28 3.90
CA SER A 383 -11.89 15.97 3.53
C SER A 383 -10.38 15.93 3.69
N ASP A 384 -9.68 17.00 3.30
CA ASP A 384 -8.22 17.07 3.42
C ASP A 384 -7.80 17.10 4.89
N MET A 385 -8.53 17.83 5.74
CA MET A 385 -8.32 17.78 7.20
C MET A 385 -8.54 16.37 7.75
N SER A 386 -9.57 15.66 7.28
CA SER A 386 -9.80 14.26 7.67
C SER A 386 -8.69 13.34 7.18
N THR A 387 -8.14 13.56 5.99
CA THR A 387 -6.96 12.83 5.49
C THR A 387 -5.75 13.11 6.36
N LEU A 388 -5.46 14.37 6.71
CA LEU A 388 -4.36 14.70 7.61
C LEU A 388 -4.51 14.00 8.98
N ALA A 389 -5.73 13.98 9.54
CA ALA A 389 -6.02 13.27 10.77
C ALA A 389 -5.84 11.75 10.63
N HIS A 390 -6.20 11.19 9.46
CA HIS A 390 -6.00 9.77 9.14
C HIS A 390 -4.52 9.41 9.10
N GLU A 391 -3.68 10.19 8.41
CA GLU A 391 -2.25 9.88 8.28
C GLU A 391 -1.45 10.15 9.57
N LEU A 392 -1.95 11.03 10.45
CA LEU A 392 -1.35 11.31 11.77
C LEU A 392 -1.68 10.26 12.82
N GLY A 393 -2.75 9.47 12.62
CA GLY A 393 -3.21 8.43 13.54
C GLY A 393 -2.67 7.06 13.15
#